data_AF-A0A8H3GNG4-F1
#
_entry.id   AF-A0A8H3GNG4-F1
#
_cell.length_a   1.000
_cell.length_b   1.000
_cell.length_c   1.000
_cell.angle_alpha   90.00
_cell.angle_beta   90.00
_cell.angle_gamma   90.00
#
_symmetry.space_group_name_H-M   'P 1'
#
loop_
_entity.id
_entity.type
_entity.pdbx_description
1 polymer ?
#
loop_
_entity_poly.entity_id
_entity_poly.type
_entity_poly.pdbx_seq_one_letter_code
_entity_poly.pdbx_strand_id
1 'polypeptide(L)'
;MNEVRVPVALHRGGSPHLTRIDSFVDDDHLTEAVSDGLIVSTPTGSTAYSLSSGGPIVHPSVEALIMTPICPRSLSFRPLVLPASSEIRLTVNKGSRTHAEVSADGQSVMTLFPGESVRISTSRYPMPCINRSSPACAPDADEDGVPSGADQDNWVRDIKNLLLFNVSFKSSAIVFGKEVA
;
A
#
# COMPACT_ATOMS: atom_id res chain seq x y z
N MET A 1 22.34 3.98 -9.31
CA MET A 1 21.03 3.32 -9.41
C MET A 1 20.55 3.19 -7.98
N ASN A 2 19.60 4.04 -7.57
CA ASN A 2 19.14 4.02 -6.18
C ASN A 2 18.16 2.86 -6.04
N GLU A 3 18.59 1.78 -5.40
CA GLU A 3 17.69 0.69 -5.02
C GLU A 3 16.86 1.15 -3.82
N VAL A 4 15.56 1.19 -4.01
CA VAL A 4 14.60 1.75 -3.07
C VAL A 4 13.74 0.62 -2.53
N ARG A 5 13.63 0.54 -1.20
CA ARG A 5 12.60 -0.27 -0.53
C ARG A 5 11.29 0.53 -0.51
N VAL A 6 10.21 -0.17 -0.23
CA VAL A 6 8.84 0.14 -0.67
C VAL A 6 8.06 0.94 0.38
N PRO A 7 7.18 1.92 0.05
CA PRO A 7 6.69 2.34 -1.26
C PRO A 7 7.43 3.56 -1.84
N VAL A 8 7.29 3.76 -3.16
CA VAL A 8 7.68 5.00 -3.84
C VAL A 8 6.45 5.90 -3.96
N ALA A 9 6.56 7.16 -3.54
CA ALA A 9 5.49 8.14 -3.67
C ALA A 9 5.99 9.37 -4.42
N LEU A 10 5.22 9.84 -5.39
CA LEU A 10 5.42 11.13 -6.03
C LEU A 10 4.34 12.07 -5.53
N HIS A 11 4.68 13.13 -4.79
CA HIS A 11 3.70 14.02 -4.17
C HIS A 11 4.08 15.49 -4.27
N ARG A 12 3.11 16.38 -4.03
CA ARG A 12 3.27 17.84 -4.17
C ARG A 12 4.22 18.53 -3.16
N GLY A 13 4.83 17.78 -2.25
CA GLY A 13 5.66 18.34 -1.18
C GLY A 13 4.94 19.43 -0.38
N GLY A 14 5.65 20.52 -0.08
CA GLY A 14 5.10 21.70 0.59
C GLY A 14 4.25 22.62 -0.28
N SER A 15 4.06 22.30 -1.57
CA SER A 15 3.37 23.19 -2.51
C SER A 15 1.86 23.19 -2.29
N PRO A 16 1.16 24.35 -2.28
CA PRO A 16 -0.29 24.42 -2.09
C PRO A 16 -1.11 23.97 -3.31
N HIS A 17 -0.48 23.79 -4.48
CA HIS A 17 -1.18 23.36 -5.69
C HIS A 17 -1.05 21.85 -5.91
N LEU A 18 -2.07 21.28 -6.54
CA LEU A 18 -2.09 19.88 -6.93
C LEU A 18 -1.07 19.61 -8.04
N THR A 19 -0.42 18.46 -7.95
CA THR A 19 0.45 17.97 -9.01
C THR A 19 -0.37 17.36 -10.13
N ARG A 20 0.04 17.63 -11.37
CA ARG A 20 -0.40 16.90 -12.56
C ARG A 20 0.67 15.88 -12.93
N ILE A 21 0.33 14.60 -12.81
CA ILE A 21 1.27 13.50 -13.05
C ILE A 21 0.70 12.63 -14.18
N ASP A 22 1.40 12.57 -15.30
CA ASP A 22 1.08 11.62 -16.36
C ASP A 22 1.64 10.25 -15.98
N SER A 23 0.78 9.24 -15.89
CA SER A 23 1.17 7.87 -15.62
C SER A 23 1.19 7.04 -16.91
N PHE A 24 2.21 6.22 -17.04
CA PHE A 24 2.39 5.29 -18.13
C PHE A 24 2.70 3.91 -17.56
N VAL A 25 2.15 2.87 -18.19
CA VAL A 25 2.41 1.47 -17.87
C VAL A 25 2.92 0.81 -19.15
N ASP A 26 4.12 0.25 -19.10
CA ASP A 26 4.75 -0.40 -20.27
C ASP A 26 4.79 0.54 -21.51
N ASP A 27 5.13 1.81 -21.25
CA ASP A 27 5.13 2.95 -22.18
C ASP A 27 3.78 3.40 -22.76
N ASP A 28 2.69 2.70 -22.47
CA ASP A 28 1.34 3.14 -22.82
C ASP A 28 0.83 4.20 -21.82
N HIS A 29 0.25 5.28 -22.35
CA HIS A 29 -0.32 6.34 -21.52
C HIS A 29 -1.59 5.85 -20.84
N LEU A 30 -1.58 5.78 -19.52
CA LEU A 30 -2.70 5.30 -18.72
C LEU A 30 -3.68 6.44 -18.40
N THR A 31 -3.19 7.50 -17.74
CA THR A 31 -4.02 8.65 -17.36
C THR A 31 -3.19 9.85 -16.90
N GLU A 32 -3.82 11.03 -16.85
CA GLU A 32 -3.31 12.21 -16.14
C GLU A 32 -3.92 12.27 -14.73
N ALA A 33 -3.09 12.07 -13.71
CA ALA A 33 -3.44 12.16 -12.31
C ALA A 33 -3.34 13.60 -11.81
N VAL A 34 -4.48 14.27 -11.60
CA VAL A 34 -4.53 15.55 -10.85
C VAL A 34 -4.83 15.25 -9.39
N SER A 35 -3.80 15.31 -8.53
CA SER A 35 -3.88 14.78 -7.17
C SER A 35 -2.82 15.41 -6.25
N ASP A 36 -2.89 15.10 -4.96
CA ASP A 36 -1.78 15.41 -4.03
C ASP A 36 -0.53 14.59 -4.40
N GLY A 37 -0.72 13.43 -5.04
CA GLY A 37 0.34 12.59 -5.53
C GLY A 37 -0.13 11.20 -5.96
N LEU A 38 0.84 10.35 -6.31
CA LEU A 38 0.62 8.97 -6.74
C LEU A 38 1.66 8.07 -6.08
N ILE A 39 1.21 6.95 -5.52
CA ILE A 39 2.04 5.94 -4.85
C ILE A 39 2.17 4.74 -5.77
N VAL A 40 3.38 4.21 -5.89
CA VAL A 40 3.65 2.88 -6.45
C VAL A 40 4.27 2.03 -5.35
N SER A 41 3.61 0.93 -5.03
CA SER A 41 3.97 0.05 -3.93
C SER A 41 4.11 -1.40 -4.39
N THR A 42 4.85 -2.18 -3.63
CA THR A 42 4.85 -3.66 -3.73
C THR A 42 3.81 -4.23 -2.77
N PRO A 43 3.54 -5.54 -2.78
CA PRO A 43 2.62 -6.16 -1.83
C PRO A 43 3.04 -5.94 -0.37
N THR A 44 4.34 -6.00 -0.08
CA THR A 44 4.87 -5.71 1.27
C THR A 44 4.56 -4.28 1.71
N GLY A 45 4.63 -3.31 0.79
CA GLY A 45 4.28 -1.92 1.06
C GLY A 45 2.78 -1.64 0.93
N SER A 46 1.93 -2.63 0.66
CA SER A 46 0.49 -2.41 0.47
C SER A 46 -0.17 -1.97 1.77
N THR A 47 0.36 -2.43 2.91
CA THR A 47 -0.11 -2.12 4.27
C THR A 47 0.48 -0.82 4.84
N ALA A 48 1.38 -0.17 4.10
CA ALA A 48 2.02 1.09 4.47
C ALA A 48 1.22 2.29 3.92
N TYR A 49 1.90 3.28 3.32
CA TYR A 49 1.25 4.52 2.85
C TYR A 49 0.15 4.28 1.80
N SER A 50 0.29 3.20 1.00
CA SER A 50 -0.75 2.76 0.08
C SER A 50 -2.08 2.47 0.80
N LEU A 51 -2.06 1.76 1.94
CA LEU A 51 -3.26 1.46 2.73
C LEU A 51 -3.93 2.74 3.25
N SER A 52 -3.12 3.67 3.77
CA SER A 52 -3.62 4.97 4.25
C SER A 52 -4.29 5.79 3.15
N SER A 53 -3.87 5.59 1.89
CA SER A 53 -4.43 6.26 0.71
C SER A 53 -5.59 5.48 0.08
N GLY A 54 -6.08 4.42 0.73
CA GLY A 54 -7.21 3.61 0.27
C GLY A 54 -6.85 2.47 -0.67
N GLY A 55 -5.57 2.13 -0.79
CA GLY A 55 -5.09 0.97 -1.52
C GLY A 55 -5.46 -0.38 -0.87
N PRO A 56 -5.47 -1.48 -1.64
CA PRO A 56 -5.79 -2.80 -1.11
C PRO A 56 -4.66 -3.36 -0.23
N ILE A 57 -5.03 -4.25 0.70
CA ILE A 57 -4.06 -5.11 1.38
C ILE A 57 -3.78 -6.31 0.47
N VAL A 58 -2.51 -6.55 0.13
CA VAL A 58 -2.09 -7.60 -0.81
C VAL A 58 -1.13 -8.54 -0.10
N HIS A 59 -1.29 -9.84 -0.33
CA HIS A 59 -0.42 -10.86 0.27
C HIS A 59 1.01 -10.76 -0.31
N PRO A 60 2.09 -10.86 0.49
CA PRO A 60 3.48 -10.75 0.05
C PRO A 60 3.88 -11.70 -1.09
N SER A 61 3.26 -12.88 -1.17
CA SER A 61 3.50 -13.87 -2.24
C SER A 61 2.89 -13.51 -3.60
N VAL A 62 2.06 -12.48 -3.69
CA VAL A 62 1.47 -12.05 -4.96
C VAL A 62 2.47 -11.20 -5.73
N GLU A 63 2.87 -11.61 -6.93
CA GLU A 63 3.78 -10.83 -7.77
C GLU A 63 3.07 -9.67 -8.46
N ALA A 64 2.97 -8.53 -7.77
CA ALA A 64 2.27 -7.35 -8.28
C ALA A 64 2.93 -6.02 -7.90
N LEU A 65 2.60 -4.98 -8.66
CA LEU A 65 2.78 -3.58 -8.28
C LEU A 65 1.41 -2.96 -8.03
N ILE A 66 1.33 -2.05 -7.06
CA ILE A 66 0.08 -1.40 -6.64
C ILE A 66 0.24 0.09 -6.88
N MET A 67 -0.60 0.65 -7.74
CA MET A 67 -0.66 2.10 -8.00
C MET A 67 -1.84 2.69 -7.24
N THR A 68 -1.58 3.59 -6.29
CA THR A 68 -2.61 4.18 -5.41
C THR A 68 -2.54 5.71 -5.47
N PRO A 69 -3.61 6.39 -5.91
CA PRO A 69 -3.63 7.85 -5.91
C PRO A 69 -3.79 8.44 -4.50
N ILE A 70 -3.13 9.57 -4.23
CA ILE A 70 -3.24 10.32 -2.99
C ILE A 70 -4.22 11.47 -3.21
N CYS A 71 -5.39 11.42 -2.59
CA CYS A 71 -6.43 12.46 -2.67
C CYS A 71 -6.69 12.96 -4.12
N PRO A 72 -7.03 12.07 -5.07
CA PRO A 72 -7.22 12.48 -6.46
C PRO A 72 -8.42 13.41 -6.62
N ARG A 73 -8.31 14.40 -7.50
CA ARG A 73 -9.45 15.20 -7.98
C ARG A 73 -10.24 14.46 -9.07
N SER A 74 -10.51 13.19 -8.81
CA SER A 74 -11.35 12.33 -9.65
C SER A 74 -12.03 11.30 -8.75
N LEU A 75 -13.35 11.15 -8.90
CA LEU A 75 -14.14 10.18 -8.14
C LEU A 75 -14.01 8.74 -8.67
N SER A 76 -13.53 8.59 -9.91
CA SER A 76 -13.38 7.29 -10.58
C SER A 76 -11.96 6.74 -10.52
N PHE A 77 -10.99 7.51 -10.02
CA PHE A 77 -9.61 7.06 -9.95
C PHE A 77 -9.40 6.15 -8.74
N ARG A 78 -9.50 4.84 -8.98
CA ARG A 78 -9.31 3.79 -7.99
C ARG A 78 -7.88 3.24 -8.02
N PRO A 79 -7.39 2.67 -6.90
CA PRO A 79 -6.12 1.94 -6.89
C PRO A 79 -6.12 0.82 -7.93
N LEU A 80 -4.96 0.60 -8.55
CA LEU A 80 -4.74 -0.42 -9.58
C LEU A 80 -3.71 -1.43 -9.10
N VAL A 81 -3.95 -2.71 -9.43
CA VAL A 81 -2.98 -3.79 -9.22
C VAL A 81 -2.48 -4.21 -10.61
N LEU A 82 -1.18 -4.09 -10.82
CA LEU A 82 -0.48 -4.34 -12.06
C LEU A 82 0.46 -5.54 -11.89
N PRO A 83 0.80 -6.25 -12.97
CA PRO A 83 1.81 -7.31 -12.92
C PRO A 83 3.15 -6.79 -12.39
N ALA A 84 3.88 -7.61 -11.63
CA ALA A 84 5.23 -7.27 -11.17
C ALA A 84 6.22 -7.02 -12.32
N SER A 85 5.95 -7.57 -13.51
CA SER A 85 6.79 -7.39 -14.70
C SER A 85 6.63 -6.02 -15.37
N SER A 86 5.59 -5.25 -15.03
CA SER A 86 5.32 -3.97 -15.69
C SER A 86 6.29 -2.88 -15.25
N GLU A 87 6.65 -2.00 -16.18
CA GLU A 87 7.37 -0.75 -15.89
C GLU A 87 6.37 0.40 -15.76
N ILE A 88 6.42 1.11 -14.64
CA ILE A 88 5.60 2.29 -14.39
C ILE A 88 6.46 3.53 -14.57
N ARG A 89 6.06 4.42 -15.48
CA ARG A 89 6.71 5.72 -15.66
C ARG A 89 5.76 6.83 -15.22
N LEU A 90 6.20 7.63 -14.26
CA LEU A 90 5.48 8.79 -13.76
C LEU A 90 6.18 10.05 -14.21
N THR A 91 5.48 10.91 -14.94
CA THR A 91 6.03 12.14 -15.50
C THR A 91 5.30 13.33 -14.90
N VAL A 92 6.02 14.33 -14.40
CA VAL A 92 5.39 15.59 -14.00
C VAL A 92 4.97 16.30 -15.28
N ASN A 93 3.66 16.49 -15.47
CA ASN A 93 3.12 17.09 -16.68
C ASN A 93 3.73 18.49 -16.89
N LYS A 94 4.07 18.86 -18.13
CA LYS A 94 4.67 20.18 -18.43
C LYS A 94 3.77 21.36 -18.04
N GLY A 95 2.45 21.16 -18.00
CA GLY A 95 1.47 22.12 -17.51
C GLY A 95 1.27 22.11 -15.99
N SER A 96 2.00 21.26 -15.26
CA SER A 96 2.01 21.30 -13.79
C SER A 96 2.59 22.62 -13.32
N ARG A 97 1.91 23.28 -12.39
CA ARG A 97 2.35 24.56 -11.82
C ARG A 97 3.50 24.39 -10.82
N THR A 98 3.78 23.16 -10.41
CA THR A 98 4.68 22.83 -9.31
C THR A 98 5.55 21.64 -9.69
N HIS A 99 6.72 21.57 -9.06
CA HIS A 99 7.49 20.34 -9.00
C HIS A 99 6.76 19.29 -8.15
N ALA A 100 7.24 18.07 -8.21
CA ALA A 100 6.83 16.98 -7.34
C ALA A 100 8.05 16.39 -6.63
N GLU A 101 7.89 15.98 -5.39
CA GLU A 101 8.91 15.30 -4.61
C GLU A 101 8.71 13.79 -4.74
N VAL A 102 9.78 13.08 -5.07
CA VAL A 102 9.85 11.62 -5.05
C VAL A 102 10.36 11.20 -3.69
N SER A 103 9.56 10.44 -2.97
CA SER A 103 9.94 9.76 -1.74
C SER A 103 9.92 8.25 -1.92
N ALA A 104 10.77 7.59 -1.14
CA ALA A 104 11.09 6.18 -1.13
C ALA A 104 11.13 5.75 0.34
N ASP A 105 10.33 4.77 0.76
CA ASP A 105 10.23 4.40 2.19
C ASP A 105 9.95 5.60 3.12
N GLY A 106 9.24 6.62 2.62
CA GLY A 106 9.01 7.86 3.36
C GLY A 106 10.24 8.78 3.50
N GLN A 107 11.37 8.45 2.87
CA GLN A 107 12.53 9.34 2.75
C GLN A 107 12.48 10.08 1.41
N SER A 108 12.70 11.40 1.43
CA SER A 108 12.79 12.19 0.19
C SER A 108 14.07 11.83 -0.57
N VAL A 109 13.94 11.47 -1.84
CA VAL A 109 15.05 11.03 -2.70
C VAL A 109 15.47 12.14 -3.64
N MET A 110 14.50 12.73 -4.33
CA MET A 110 14.74 13.73 -5.36
C MET A 110 13.49 14.56 -5.65
N THR A 111 13.66 15.67 -6.34
CA THR A 111 12.57 16.51 -6.83
C THR A 111 12.53 16.44 -8.34
N LEU A 112 11.33 16.22 -8.90
CA LEU A 112 11.08 16.24 -10.34
C LEU A 112 10.44 17.56 -10.76
N PHE A 113 11.01 18.19 -11.77
CA PHE A 113 10.47 19.37 -12.41
C PHE A 113 9.51 19.01 -13.56
N PRO A 114 8.62 19.94 -13.98
CA PRO A 114 7.74 19.71 -15.12
C PRO A 114 8.49 19.24 -16.38
N GLY A 115 8.07 18.10 -16.93
CA GLY A 115 8.71 17.41 -18.05
C GLY A 115 9.70 16.31 -17.65
N GLU A 116 10.08 16.22 -16.38
CA GLU A 116 10.91 15.13 -15.88
C GLU A 116 10.06 13.93 -15.45
N SER A 117 10.68 12.75 -15.45
CA SER A 117 10.01 11.50 -15.17
C SER A 117 10.85 10.57 -14.29
N VAL A 118 10.16 9.78 -13.48
CA VAL A 118 10.73 8.63 -12.76
C VAL A 118 10.18 7.34 -13.34
N ARG A 119 11.05 6.34 -13.49
CA ARG A 119 10.68 4.97 -13.90
C ARG A 119 10.81 4.04 -12.70
N ILE A 120 9.82 3.19 -12.52
CA ILE A 120 9.67 2.29 -11.39
C ILE A 120 9.42 0.90 -11.96
N SER A 121 10.32 -0.03 -11.65
CA SER A 121 10.22 -1.43 -12.04
C SER A 121 10.58 -2.30 -10.84
N THR A 122 10.17 -3.57 -10.88
CA THR A 122 10.61 -4.53 -9.87
C THR A 122 12.11 -4.79 -9.96
N SER A 123 12.78 -4.92 -8.81
CA SER A 123 14.20 -5.26 -8.75
C SER A 123 14.41 -6.75 -8.97
N ARG A 124 15.56 -7.12 -9.53
CA ARG A 124 15.99 -8.52 -9.66
C ARG A 124 16.45 -9.14 -8.34
N TYR A 125 16.63 -8.33 -7.30
CA TYR A 125 17.13 -8.74 -6.00
C TYR A 125 16.02 -8.64 -4.94
N PRO A 126 15.18 -9.67 -4.77
CA PRO A 126 14.18 -9.68 -3.72
C PRO A 126 14.84 -9.74 -2.35
N MET A 127 14.18 -9.16 -1.34
CA MET A 127 14.64 -9.19 0.03
C MET A 127 14.11 -10.45 0.74
N PRO A 128 14.97 -11.42 1.09
CA PRO A 128 14.53 -12.62 1.79
C PRO A 128 14.13 -12.27 3.23
N CYS A 129 12.86 -12.49 3.57
CA CYS A 129 12.33 -12.33 4.92
C CYS A 129 12.28 -13.70 5.61
N ILE A 130 12.93 -13.82 6.78
CA ILE A 130 12.89 -15.05 7.58
C ILE A 130 11.69 -14.96 8.54
N ASN A 131 10.72 -15.84 8.34
CA ASN A 131 9.58 -15.97 9.24
C ASN A 131 9.92 -16.92 10.39
N ARG A 132 9.51 -16.55 11.62
CA ARG A 132 9.48 -17.51 12.73
C ARG A 132 8.19 -18.33 12.60
N SER A 133 8.31 -19.59 12.21
CA SER A 133 7.26 -20.56 12.49
C SER A 133 7.25 -20.79 14.00
N SER A 134 6.11 -20.60 14.66
CA SER A 134 5.97 -21.12 16.02
C SER A 134 6.25 -22.61 15.98
N PRO A 135 7.06 -23.19 16.89
CA PRO A 135 7.00 -24.63 17.07
C PRO A 135 5.54 -24.97 17.38
N ALA A 136 4.98 -25.93 16.67
CA ALA A 136 3.66 -26.47 16.99
C ALA A 136 3.63 -26.75 18.50
N CYS A 137 2.64 -26.21 19.19
CA CYS A 137 2.38 -26.60 20.58
C CYS A 137 2.34 -28.14 20.63
N ALA A 138 2.95 -28.71 21.67
CA ALA A 138 2.78 -30.12 21.98
C ALA A 138 1.28 -30.47 21.98
N PRO A 139 0.90 -31.71 21.63
CA PRO A 139 -0.50 -32.09 21.54
C PRO A 139 -1.10 -32.20 22.95
N ASP A 140 -1.60 -31.09 23.48
CA ASP A 140 -2.52 -31.12 24.60
C ASP A 140 -3.94 -31.24 24.04
N ALA A 141 -4.57 -32.36 24.38
CA ALA A 141 -5.89 -32.77 23.93
C ALA A 141 -6.97 -31.85 24.52
N ASP A 142 -7.72 -31.18 23.65
CA ASP A 142 -9.05 -30.66 23.98
C ASP A 142 -10.10 -31.48 23.20
N GLU A 143 -11.10 -31.96 23.93
CA GLU A 143 -12.12 -32.96 23.53
C GLU A 143 -13.27 -32.42 22.66
N ASP A 144 -13.22 -31.15 22.23
CA ASP A 144 -14.23 -30.58 21.35
C ASP A 144 -13.66 -30.47 19.94
N GLY A 145 -14.12 -31.36 19.05
CA GLY A 145 -13.68 -31.55 17.66
C GLY A 145 -13.88 -30.33 16.72
N VAL A 146 -13.25 -29.21 17.06
CA VAL A 146 -12.93 -28.10 16.16
C VAL A 146 -11.46 -28.29 15.79
N PRO A 147 -11.08 -28.38 14.51
CA PRO A 147 -9.67 -28.53 14.14
C PRO A 147 -8.90 -27.32 14.70
N SER A 148 -8.09 -27.55 15.72
CA SER A 148 -7.17 -26.55 16.26
C SER A 148 -6.21 -26.19 15.12
N GLY A 149 -6.28 -24.94 14.66
CA GLY A 149 -5.65 -24.47 13.44
C GLY A 149 -4.13 -24.54 13.51
N ALA A 150 -3.57 -25.71 13.19
CA ALA A 150 -2.15 -26.01 13.19
C ALA A 150 -1.37 -25.40 12.01
N ASP A 151 -1.98 -24.50 11.23
CA ASP A 151 -1.31 -23.83 10.11
C ASP A 151 -1.95 -22.47 9.82
N GLN A 152 -2.10 -21.64 10.85
CA GLN A 152 -2.58 -20.28 10.64
C GLN A 152 -1.41 -19.44 10.07
N ASP A 153 -1.44 -19.22 8.76
CA ASP A 153 -0.49 -18.38 8.02
C ASP A 153 -0.11 -17.14 8.85
N ASN A 154 1.20 -16.96 9.09
CA ASN A 154 1.71 -15.83 9.89
C ASN A 154 1.12 -14.49 9.40
N TRP A 155 0.96 -14.32 8.09
CA TRP A 155 0.36 -13.13 7.50
C TRP A 155 -1.10 -12.89 7.91
N VAL A 156 -1.94 -13.93 7.94
CA VAL A 156 -3.35 -13.82 8.35
C VAL A 156 -3.43 -13.40 9.81
N ARG A 157 -2.57 -13.99 10.65
CA ARG A 157 -2.45 -13.65 12.06
C ARG A 157 -2.01 -12.19 12.24
N ASP A 158 -0.99 -11.77 11.50
CA ASP A 158 -0.42 -10.43 11.60
C ASP A 158 -1.43 -9.35 11.16
N ILE A 159 -2.19 -9.58 10.08
CA ILE A 159 -3.23 -8.64 9.65
C ILE A 159 -4.36 -8.53 10.68
N LYS A 160 -4.84 -9.66 11.22
CA LYS A 160 -5.91 -9.64 12.23
C LYS A 160 -5.47 -8.93 13.50
N ASN A 161 -4.23 -9.14 13.95
CA ASN A 161 -3.77 -8.65 15.24
C ASN A 161 -3.16 -7.24 15.18
N LEU A 162 -2.46 -6.89 14.10
CA LEU A 162 -1.78 -5.60 13.97
C LEU A 162 -2.65 -4.54 13.29
N LEU A 163 -3.36 -4.92 12.22
CA LEU A 163 -4.25 -4.00 11.49
C LEU A 163 -5.70 -4.05 11.96
N LEU A 164 -6.05 -5.00 12.84
CA LEU A 164 -7.43 -5.22 13.31
C LEU A 164 -8.42 -5.34 12.15
N PHE A 165 -8.00 -6.04 11.09
CA PHE A 165 -8.79 -6.17 9.87
C PHE A 165 -10.14 -6.83 10.14
N ASN A 166 -11.21 -6.15 9.71
CA ASN A 166 -12.60 -6.61 9.80
C ASN A 166 -13.01 -7.11 11.20
N VAL A 167 -12.54 -6.44 12.27
CA VAL A 167 -13.00 -6.74 13.63
C VAL A 167 -14.50 -6.45 13.74
N SER A 168 -15.24 -7.43 14.27
CA SER A 168 -16.69 -7.28 14.49
C SER A 168 -16.97 -6.09 15.37
N PHE A 169 -17.96 -5.28 15.02
CA PHE A 169 -18.53 -4.29 15.92
C PHE A 169 -18.97 -5.01 17.20
N LYS A 170 -18.31 -4.76 18.32
CA LYS A 170 -18.83 -5.19 19.63
C LYS A 170 -20.05 -4.32 19.91
N SER A 171 -21.23 -4.93 19.90
CA SER A 171 -22.44 -4.27 20.38
C SER A 171 -22.30 -4.05 21.89
N SER A 172 -21.87 -2.85 22.30
CA SER A 172 -22.14 -2.39 23.67
C SER A 172 -23.60 -1.98 23.76
N ALA A 173 -24.50 -2.96 23.66
CA ALA A 173 -25.84 -2.86 24.20
C ALA A 173 -25.82 -3.61 25.54
N ILE A 174 -26.40 -2.97 26.57
CA ILE A 174 -26.55 -3.42 27.97
C ILE A 174 -25.37 -3.08 28.90
N VAL A 175 -25.17 -1.80 29.23
CA VAL A 175 -25.13 -1.29 30.63
C VAL A 175 -25.60 0.18 30.64
N PHE A 176 -26.80 0.45 30.12
CA PHE A 176 -27.61 1.60 30.53
C PHE A 176 -28.91 1.00 31.05
N GLY A 177 -28.95 0.73 32.34
CA GLY A 177 -30.04 -0.05 32.93
C GLY A 177 -29.93 -0.23 34.44
N LYS A 178 -29.70 0.87 35.16
CA LYS A 178 -30.33 1.06 36.48
C LYS A 178 -30.28 2.53 36.89
N GLU A 179 -31.33 3.26 36.54
CA GLU A 179 -31.79 4.39 37.33
C GLU A 179 -32.79 3.86 38.36
N VAL A 180 -32.78 4.49 39.55
CA VAL A 180 -33.77 4.45 40.65
C VAL A 180 -33.80 3.18 41.54
N ALA A 181 -33.20 3.31 42.73
CA ALA A 181 -33.89 3.25 44.04
C ALA A 181 -32.97 3.83 45.13
#